data_AF-A0A401QBZ1-F1
#
_entry.id   AF-A0A401QBZ1-F1
#
_cell.length_a   1.000
_cell.length_b   1.000
_cell.length_c   1.000
_cell.angle_alpha   90.00
_cell.angle_beta   90.00
_cell.angle_gamma   90.00
#
_symmetry.space_group_name_H-M   'P 1'
#
loop_
_entity.id
_entity.type
_entity.pdbx_description
1 polymer ?
#
loop_
_entity_poly.entity_id
_entity_poly.type
_entity_poly.pdbx_seq_one_letter_code
_entity_poly.pdbx_strand_id
1 'polypeptide(L)'
;MRMLMADQGQTWKEEVISKDEWTNGNMRDSCAFGQLPKFSDGDFVLVQSNTILRYLGRQHNLYGKGVKEATLIDMVNDGAEDLRVKYGILIFKEYETGKEAFIKSIPAELKPFEDILAKNNGGKDFLVGNKVENPIITRVGVM
;
A
#
# COMPACT_ATOMS: atom_id res chain seq x y z
N MET A 1 3.31 2.05 -4.22
CA MET A 1 4.07 1.56 -5.39
C MET A 1 4.49 2.69 -6.32
N ARG A 2 3.61 3.36 -7.07
CA ARG A 2 4.01 4.51 -7.94
C ARG A 2 4.77 5.61 -7.19
N MET A 3 4.24 6.04 -6.03
CA MET A 3 4.94 6.99 -5.16
C MET A 3 6.30 6.47 -4.68
N LEU A 4 6.44 5.16 -4.47
CA LEU A 4 7.73 4.53 -4.12
C LEU A 4 8.73 4.71 -5.24
N MET A 5 8.35 4.27 -6.43
CA MET A 5 9.23 4.29 -7.58
C MET A 5 9.63 5.73 -7.92
N ALA A 6 8.69 6.68 -7.84
CA ALA A 6 8.97 8.11 -8.04
C ALA A 6 9.99 8.65 -7.03
N ASP A 7 9.75 8.43 -5.73
CA ASP A 7 10.62 8.90 -4.64
C ASP A 7 12.03 8.29 -4.71
N GLN A 8 12.12 7.05 -5.18
CA GLN A 8 13.39 6.35 -5.40
C GLN A 8 14.04 6.65 -6.76
N GLY A 9 13.52 7.63 -7.51
CA GLY A 9 14.06 8.04 -8.81
C GLY A 9 13.99 6.96 -9.89
N GLN A 10 13.14 5.94 -9.71
CA GLN A 10 12.95 4.86 -10.67
C GLN A 10 12.09 5.32 -11.85
N THR A 11 12.32 4.73 -13.01
CA THR A 11 11.45 4.87 -14.17
C THR A 11 10.68 3.58 -14.39
N TRP A 12 9.44 3.67 -14.84
CA TRP A 12 8.62 2.51 -15.16
C TRP A 12 7.73 2.81 -16.35
N LYS A 13 7.31 1.75 -17.04
CA LYS A 13 6.27 1.82 -18.07
C LYS A 13 4.91 1.56 -17.41
N GLU A 14 3.92 2.38 -17.72
CA GLU A 14 2.54 2.10 -17.35
C GLU A 14 1.80 1.42 -18.50
N GLU A 15 1.34 0.20 -18.26
CA GLU A 15 0.42 -0.50 -19.15
C GLU A 15 -1.00 -0.33 -18.60
N VAL A 16 -1.72 0.62 -19.21
CA VAL A 16 -3.10 0.93 -18.81
C VAL A 16 -4.03 -0.04 -19.51
N ILE A 17 -4.77 -0.82 -18.72
CA ILE A 17 -5.78 -1.76 -19.22
C ILE A 17 -7.15 -1.10 -19.09
N SER A 18 -7.81 -0.90 -20.22
CA SER A 18 -9.18 -0.40 -20.27
C SER A 18 -10.17 -1.44 -19.72
N LYS A 19 -11.40 -1.00 -19.41
CA LYS A 19 -12.46 -1.89 -18.96
C LYS A 19 -12.76 -2.97 -19.99
N ASP A 20 -12.80 -2.61 -21.27
CA ASP A 20 -13.11 -3.54 -22.35
C ASP A 20 -12.01 -4.58 -22.56
N GLU A 21 -10.74 -4.17 -22.49
CA GLU A 21 -9.59 -5.10 -22.51
C GLU A 21 -9.60 -6.03 -21.29
N TRP A 22 -10.01 -5.54 -20.12
CA TRP A 22 -10.13 -6.36 -18.92
C TRP A 22 -11.26 -7.38 -19.01
N THR A 23 -12.41 -7.01 -19.58
CA THR A 23 -13.58 -7.90 -19.67
C THR A 23 -13.51 -8.88 -20.84
N ASN A 24 -12.92 -8.46 -21.96
CA ASN A 24 -12.93 -9.24 -23.21
C ASN A 24 -11.55 -9.81 -23.58
N GLY A 25 -10.49 -9.37 -22.90
CA GLY A 25 -9.13 -9.86 -23.13
C GLY A 25 -8.75 -11.06 -22.27
N ASN A 26 -7.52 -11.53 -22.45
CA ASN A 26 -6.92 -12.65 -21.71
C ASN A 26 -6.11 -12.21 -20.47
N MET A 27 -6.08 -10.90 -20.17
CA MET A 27 -5.24 -10.35 -19.11
C MET A 27 -5.56 -10.99 -17.75
N ARG A 28 -6.85 -11.24 -17.48
CA ARG A 28 -7.32 -11.89 -16.25
C ARG A 28 -6.69 -13.28 -16.06
N ASP A 29 -6.64 -14.08 -17.12
CA ASP A 29 -6.07 -15.43 -17.09
C ASP A 29 -4.56 -15.42 -16.89
N SER A 30 -3.88 -14.34 -17.33
CA SER A 30 -2.45 -14.14 -17.10
C SER A 30 -2.09 -13.72 -15.66
N CYS A 31 -3.09 -13.42 -14.82
CA CYS A 31 -2.90 -13.03 -13.43
C CYS A 31 -3.26 -14.21 -12.53
N ALA A 32 -2.34 -14.64 -11.66
CA ALA A 32 -2.54 -15.84 -10.82
C ALA A 32 -3.82 -15.82 -9.97
N PHE A 33 -4.33 -14.64 -9.60
CA PHE A 33 -5.58 -14.47 -8.84
C PHE A 33 -6.69 -13.79 -9.64
N GLY A 34 -6.53 -13.66 -10.97
CA GLY A 34 -7.53 -13.02 -11.83
C GLY A 34 -7.80 -11.55 -11.50
N GLN A 35 -6.81 -10.85 -10.94
CA GLN A 35 -6.90 -9.47 -10.46
C GLN A 35 -5.64 -8.67 -10.80
N LEU A 36 -5.83 -7.38 -11.06
CA LEU A 36 -4.78 -6.36 -11.07
C LEU A 36 -4.54 -5.81 -9.65
N PRO A 37 -3.37 -5.23 -9.35
CA PRO A 37 -2.26 -4.92 -10.25
C PRO A 37 -1.36 -6.11 -10.58
N LYS A 38 -0.79 -6.08 -11.78
CA LYS A 38 0.32 -6.93 -12.26
C LYS A 38 1.56 -6.07 -12.41
N PHE A 39 2.72 -6.60 -12.04
CA PHE A 39 4.01 -5.93 -12.08
C PHE A 39 5.05 -6.86 -12.67
N SER A 40 5.96 -6.32 -13.47
CA SER A 40 7.05 -7.06 -14.09
C SER A 40 8.37 -6.35 -13.81
N ASP A 41 9.35 -7.12 -13.32
CA ASP A 41 10.75 -6.72 -13.21
C ASP A 41 11.59 -7.69 -14.03
N GLY A 42 11.88 -7.32 -15.28
CA GLY A 42 12.37 -8.25 -16.30
C GLY A 42 11.39 -9.42 -16.48
N ASP A 43 11.90 -10.64 -16.32
CA ASP A 43 11.11 -11.87 -16.41
C ASP A 43 10.36 -12.21 -15.11
N PHE A 44 10.61 -11.46 -14.03
CA PHE A 44 9.97 -11.70 -12.74
C PHE A 44 8.61 -10.99 -12.67
N VAL A 45 7.54 -11.78 -12.70
CA VAL A 45 6.16 -11.29 -12.73
C VAL A 45 5.48 -11.49 -11.38
N LEU A 46 4.89 -10.42 -10.85
CA LEU A 46 4.18 -10.39 -9.58
C LEU A 46 2.74 -9.88 -9.76
N VAL A 47 1.86 -10.38 -8.90
CA VAL A 47 0.52 -9.84 -8.65
C VAL A 47 0.38 -9.61 -7.13
N GLN A 48 -0.71 -8.96 -6.70
CA GLN A 48 -0.95 -8.46 -5.33
C GLN A 48 -0.14 -7.19 -5.01
N SER A 49 -0.85 -6.09 -4.79
CA SER A 49 -0.25 -4.77 -4.53
C SER A 49 0.73 -4.78 -3.35
N ASN A 50 0.39 -5.47 -2.26
CA ASN A 50 1.24 -5.52 -1.06
C ASN A 50 2.46 -6.42 -1.25
N THR A 51 2.35 -7.51 -2.04
CA THR A 51 3.52 -8.32 -2.42
C THR A 51 4.51 -7.50 -3.24
N ILE A 52 4.01 -6.77 -4.24
CA ILE A 52 4.84 -5.90 -5.10
C ILE A 52 5.49 -4.80 -4.25
N LEU A 53 4.74 -4.18 -3.32
CA LEU A 53 5.30 -3.18 -2.42
C LEU A 53 6.43 -3.72 -1.55
N ARG A 54 6.24 -4.91 -0.96
CA ARG A 54 7.28 -5.58 -0.15
C ARG A 54 8.49 -5.96 -1.00
N TYR A 55 8.27 -6.41 -2.24
CA TYR A 55 9.36 -6.69 -3.19
C TYR A 55 10.19 -5.42 -3.45
N LEU A 56 9.54 -4.32 -3.85
CA LEU A 56 10.20 -3.04 -4.09
C LEU A 56 10.91 -2.52 -2.83
N GLY A 57 10.29 -2.64 -1.65
CA GLY A 57 10.90 -2.26 -0.39
C GLY A 57 12.21 -3.02 -0.14
N ARG A 58 12.22 -4.34 -0.32
CA ARG A 58 13.44 -5.15 -0.19
C ARG A 58 14.49 -4.79 -1.25
N GLN A 59 14.09 -4.61 -2.51
CA GLN A 59 15.01 -4.25 -3.61
C GLN A 59 15.72 -2.90 -3.36
N HIS A 60 15.01 -1.92 -2.80
CA HIS A 60 15.54 -0.58 -2.58
C HIS A 60 16.04 -0.34 -1.15
N ASN A 61 16.21 -1.39 -0.33
CA ASN A 61 16.61 -1.27 1.08
C ASN A 61 15.68 -0.37 1.91
N LEU A 62 14.40 -0.40 1.60
CA LEU A 62 13.29 0.22 2.32
C LEU A 62 12.49 -0.94 2.94
N TYR A 63 13.05 -1.59 3.94
CA TYR A 63 12.35 -2.67 4.65
C TYR A 63 12.88 -2.88 6.07
N GLY A 64 13.37 -1.80 6.67
CA GLY A 64 13.92 -1.79 8.02
C GLY A 64 15.27 -2.49 8.13
N LYS A 65 15.93 -2.27 9.27
CA LYS A 65 17.19 -2.91 9.65
C LYS A 65 16.91 -4.19 10.42
N GLY A 66 16.97 -5.30 9.69
CA GLY A 66 16.81 -6.63 10.25
C GLY A 66 15.37 -6.97 10.63
N VAL A 67 15.20 -8.12 11.28
CA VAL A 67 13.89 -8.77 11.44
C VAL A 67 12.90 -7.91 12.23
N LYS A 68 13.33 -7.22 13.29
CA LYS A 68 12.41 -6.46 14.16
C LYS A 68 11.76 -5.29 13.43
N GLU A 69 12.53 -4.47 12.72
CA GLU A 69 11.97 -3.34 11.97
C GLU A 69 11.14 -3.83 10.78
N ALA A 70 11.60 -4.87 10.08
CA ALA A 70 10.83 -5.50 9.00
C ALA A 70 9.44 -5.99 9.50
N THR A 71 9.39 -6.64 10.67
CA THR A 71 8.13 -7.09 11.27
C THR A 71 7.21 -5.92 11.66
N LEU A 72 7.76 -4.81 12.16
CA LEU A 72 6.97 -3.62 12.45
C LEU A 72 6.41 -2.99 11.17
N ILE A 73 7.19 -2.97 10.08
CA ILE A 73 6.72 -2.49 8.77
C ILE A 73 5.59 -3.37 8.26
N ASP A 74 5.71 -4.69 8.40
CA ASP A 74 4.63 -5.62 8.05
C ASP A 74 3.36 -5.35 8.85
N MET A 75 3.47 -5.20 10.17
CA MET A 75 2.34 -4.89 11.05
C MET A 75 1.63 -3.59 10.66
N VAL A 76 2.38 -2.53 10.37
CA VAL A 76 1.81 -1.24 9.95
C VAL A 76 1.17 -1.36 8.56
N ASN A 77 1.81 -2.07 7.63
CA ASN A 77 1.29 -2.25 6.27
C ASN A 77 -0.01 -3.06 6.27
N ASP A 78 -0.10 -4.11 7.10
CA ASP A 78 -1.30 -4.93 7.22
C ASP A 78 -2.44 -4.15 7.89
N GLY A 79 -2.15 -3.31 8.90
CA GLY A 79 -3.15 -2.40 9.46
C GLY A 79 -3.65 -1.36 8.44
N ALA A 80 -2.76 -0.84 7.58
CA ALA A 80 -3.16 0.06 6.49
C ALA A 80 -4.01 -0.66 5.43
N GLU A 81 -3.72 -1.92 5.15
CA GLU A 81 -4.51 -2.76 4.24
C GLU A 81 -5.93 -2.99 4.77
N ASP A 82 -6.09 -3.28 6.08
CA ASP A 82 -7.40 -3.44 6.70
C ASP A 82 -8.27 -2.18 6.53
N LEU A 83 -7.68 -1.00 6.78
CA LEU A 83 -8.38 0.28 6.57
C LEU A 83 -8.69 0.53 5.09
N ARG A 84 -7.75 0.20 4.18
CA ARG A 84 -7.95 0.32 2.72
C ARG A 84 -9.08 -0.59 2.25
N VAL A 85 -9.22 -1.80 2.78
CA VAL A 85 -10.32 -2.71 2.45
C VAL A 85 -11.66 -2.13 2.90
N LYS A 86 -11.76 -1.59 4.12
CA LYS A 86 -12.98 -0.89 4.60
C LYS A 86 -13.33 0.28 3.68
N TYR A 87 -12.35 1.10 3.31
CA TYR A 87 -12.53 2.19 2.37
C TYR A 87 -13.00 1.69 0.98
N GLY A 88 -12.43 0.60 0.48
CA GLY A 88 -12.85 -0.01 -0.78
C GLY A 88 -14.31 -0.49 -0.75
N ILE A 89 -14.73 -1.12 0.35
CA ILE A 89 -16.14 -1.53 0.54
C ILE A 89 -17.05 -0.30 0.51
N LEU A 90 -16.70 0.76 1.23
CA LEU A 90 -17.46 2.01 1.20
C LEU A 90 -17.61 2.53 -0.24
N ILE A 91 -16.49 2.73 -0.95
CA ILE A 91 -16.51 3.36 -2.28
C ILE A 91 -17.30 2.54 -3.30
N PHE A 92 -17.12 1.22 -3.31
CA PHE A 92 -17.67 0.37 -4.38
C PHE A 92 -19.03 -0.25 -4.06
N LYS A 93 -19.48 -0.24 -2.79
CA LYS A 93 -20.72 -0.92 -2.38
C LYS A 93 -21.68 -0.07 -1.55
N GLU A 94 -21.17 0.79 -0.67
CA GLU A 94 -21.97 1.38 0.42
C GLU A 94 -21.85 2.90 0.49
N TYR A 95 -21.46 3.57 -0.59
CA TYR A 95 -21.06 4.99 -0.52
C TYR A 95 -22.19 5.89 0.01
N GLU A 96 -23.40 5.76 -0.53
CA GLU A 96 -24.54 6.61 -0.16
C GLU A 96 -25.01 6.40 1.29
N THR A 97 -24.93 5.17 1.79
CA THR A 97 -25.49 4.80 3.10
C THR A 97 -24.44 4.71 4.21
N GLY A 98 -23.19 4.43 3.86
CA GLY A 98 -22.10 4.14 4.80
C GLY A 98 -21.14 5.30 5.05
N LYS A 99 -21.16 6.34 4.21
CA LYS A 99 -20.15 7.42 4.26
C LYS A 99 -20.11 8.15 5.60
N GLU A 100 -21.26 8.50 6.17
CA GLU A 100 -21.28 9.23 7.45
C GLU A 100 -20.71 8.39 8.60
N ALA A 101 -21.09 7.11 8.68
CA ALA A 101 -20.58 6.20 9.69
C ALA A 101 -19.08 5.95 9.52
N PHE A 102 -18.61 5.78 8.28
CA PHE A 102 -17.19 5.63 7.98
C PHE A 102 -16.39 6.85 8.42
N ILE A 103 -16.82 8.07 8.07
CA ILE A 103 -16.16 9.32 8.50
C ILE A 103 -16.08 9.42 10.03
N LYS A 104 -17.14 9.04 10.75
CA LYS A 104 -17.13 9.00 12.23
C LYS A 104 -16.15 7.97 12.79
N SER A 105 -15.89 6.88 12.08
CA SER A 105 -14.92 5.85 12.50
C SER A 105 -13.46 6.24 12.27
N ILE A 106 -13.17 7.10 11.28
CA ILE A 106 -11.80 7.44 10.87
C ILE A 106 -10.88 7.85 12.03
N PRO A 107 -11.27 8.71 12.99
CA PRO A 107 -10.38 9.05 14.10
C PRO A 107 -9.91 7.84 14.91
N ALA A 108 -10.80 6.85 15.14
CA ALA A 108 -10.46 5.63 15.86
C ALA A 108 -9.58 4.70 15.01
N GLU A 109 -9.86 4.60 13.70
CA GLU A 109 -9.07 3.79 12.76
C GLU A 109 -7.65 4.36 12.56
N LEU A 110 -7.48 5.68 12.62
CA LEU A 110 -6.17 6.34 12.45
C LEU A 110 -5.34 6.40 13.73
N LYS A 111 -5.99 6.32 14.90
CA LYS A 111 -5.30 6.43 16.21
C LYS A 111 -4.13 5.44 16.39
N PRO A 112 -4.21 4.17 15.98
CA PRO A 112 -3.07 3.25 16.10
C PRO A 112 -1.83 3.73 15.35
N PHE A 113 -1.98 4.34 14.17
CA PHE A 113 -0.85 4.86 13.40
C PHE A 113 -0.20 6.07 14.09
N GLU A 114 -1.01 6.97 14.66
CA GLU A 114 -0.53 8.09 15.46
C GLU A 114 0.22 7.60 16.71
N ASP A 115 -0.32 6.60 17.41
CA ASP A 115 0.32 6.02 18.60
C ASP A 115 1.65 5.31 18.25
N ILE A 116 1.75 4.71 17.06
CA ILE A 116 3.00 4.13 16.54
C ILE A 116 4.01 5.23 16.20
N LEU A 117 3.58 6.29 15.51
CA LEU A 117 4.40 7.44 15.16
C LEU A 117 4.98 8.10 16.41
N ALA A 118 4.13 8.41 17.39
CA ALA A 118 4.52 9.07 18.63
C ALA A 118 5.57 8.26 19.43
N LYS A 119 5.52 6.92 19.35
CA LYS A 119 6.52 6.03 19.99
C LYS A 119 7.87 6.04 19.29
N ASN A 120 7.93 6.41 18.01
CA ASN A 120 9.17 6.47 17.24
C ASN A 120 9.73 7.90 17.24
N ASN A 121 10.73 8.16 18.09
CA ASN A 121 11.39 9.46 18.23
C ASN A 121 10.41 10.64 18.46
N GLY A 122 9.33 10.40 19.20
CA GLY A 122 8.31 11.43 19.47
C GLY A 122 7.56 11.90 18.22
N GLY A 123 7.46 11.04 17.20
CA GLY A 123 6.79 11.35 15.93
C GLY A 123 7.58 12.23 14.97
N LYS A 124 8.88 12.39 15.19
CA LYS A 124 9.75 13.23 14.33
C LYS A 124 10.35 12.50 13.14
N ASP A 125 10.34 11.17 13.19
CA ASP A 125 10.84 10.32 12.11
C ASP A 125 9.68 9.70 11.32
N PHE A 126 9.77 8.42 10.94
CA PHE A 126 8.76 7.69 10.19
C PHE A 126 7.91 6.81 11.13
N LEU A 127 6.92 6.06 10.63
CA LEU A 127 6.21 5.09 11.50
C LEU A 127 7.14 3.99 12.03
N VAL A 128 8.19 3.65 11.27
CA VAL A 128 9.22 2.70 11.69
C VAL A 128 10.59 3.21 11.24
N GLY A 129 11.57 3.20 12.16
CA GLY A 129 12.95 3.59 11.86
C GLY A 129 13.13 5.09 11.61
N ASN A 130 14.29 5.45 11.08
CA ASN A 130 14.71 6.86 10.88
C ASN A 130 14.97 7.24 9.42
N LYS A 131 14.53 6.40 8.47
CA LYS A 131 14.55 6.67 7.04
C LYS A 131 13.25 6.20 6.41
N VAL A 132 13.01 6.58 5.16
CA VAL A 132 11.89 6.04 4.38
C VAL A 132 12.07 4.54 4.24
N GLU A 133 11.19 3.75 4.88
CA GLU A 133 11.20 2.29 4.78
C GLU A 133 10.06 1.75 3.93
N ASN A 134 8.96 2.49 3.76
CA ASN A 134 7.87 2.10 2.86
C ASN A 134 7.02 3.35 2.60
N PRO A 135 6.82 3.78 1.36
CA PRO A 135 6.10 5.01 1.04
C PRO A 135 4.57 4.87 1.06
N ILE A 136 4.02 3.71 1.44
CA ILE A 136 2.65 3.69 1.98
C ILE A 136 2.60 4.39 3.36
N ILE A 137 3.76 4.55 4.02
CA ILE A 137 3.89 4.88 5.43
C ILE A 137 4.60 6.24 5.66
N THR A 138 5.12 6.90 4.62
CA THR A 138 5.92 8.13 4.81
C THR A 138 5.12 9.41 5.02
N ARG A 139 3.80 9.37 4.81
CA ARG A 139 2.87 10.38 5.28
C ARG A 139 1.50 9.74 5.26
N VAL A 140 0.84 9.70 6.42
CA VAL A 140 -0.62 9.58 6.48
C VAL A 140 -1.15 10.83 5.77
N GLY A 141 -1.22 10.76 4.44
CA GLY A 141 -1.75 11.79 3.56
C GLY A 141 -3.25 11.67 3.56
N VAL A 142 -3.87 11.94 4.71
CA VAL A 142 -5.25 12.41 4.73
C VAL A 142 -5.18 13.87 4.33
N MET A 143 -5.22 14.14 3.03
CA MET A 143 -5.77 15.40 2.52
C MET A 143 -7.24 15.17 2.19
#